data_AF-A0A7S3BZ50-F1
#
_entry.id   AF-A0A7S3BZ50-F1
#
_cell.length_a   1.000
_cell.length_b   1.000
_cell.length_c   1.000
_cell.angle_alpha   90.00
_cell.angle_beta   90.00
_cell.angle_gamma   90.00
#
_symmetry.space_group_name_H-M   'P 1'
#
loop_
_entity.id
_entity.type
_entity.pdbx_description
1 polymer ?
#
loop_
_entity_poly.entity_id
_entity_poly.type
_entity_poly.pdbx_seq_one_letter_code
_entity_poly.pdbx_strand_id
1 'polypeptide(L)'
;PSPNTTSTAGLLRSWSLQPQNCVVQMDYSRREGTLGVVFSDGRCAVLSAPSGLAGLTVDVGVGAGGAKRARPAVRHWLVPASPANKACFVRTGGAGSTIAMGCLSGEVDLFRLRAGSAPRHVITLGLADWGVRPSDTGEVSALAWAP
;
A
#
# COMPACT_ATOMS: atom_id res chain seq x y z
N PRO A 1 -50.15 -1.85 -10.16
CA PRO A 1 -49.73 -0.70 -9.34
C PRO A 1 -48.68 -1.14 -8.31
N SER A 2 -47.54 -0.48 -8.38
CA SER A 2 -46.18 -0.82 -7.93
C SER A 2 -46.01 -1.37 -6.49
N PRO A 3 -45.09 -2.33 -6.26
CA PRO A 3 -44.49 -2.55 -4.96
C PRO A 3 -43.37 -1.53 -4.68
N ASN A 4 -43.32 -1.04 -3.44
CA ASN A 4 -42.32 -0.12 -2.93
C ASN A 4 -40.90 -0.71 -3.03
N THR A 5 -39.99 0.06 -3.62
CA THR A 5 -38.55 -0.14 -3.61
C THR A 5 -37.96 0.45 -2.33
N THR A 6 -37.68 -0.39 -1.34
CA THR A 6 -36.75 -0.04 -0.27
C THR A 6 -35.36 -0.52 -0.68
N SER A 7 -34.52 0.44 -1.07
CA SER A 7 -33.12 0.27 -1.46
C SER A 7 -32.30 -0.27 -0.30
N THR A 8 -31.98 -1.56 -0.32
CA THR A 8 -30.89 -2.12 0.46
C THR A 8 -29.59 -1.77 -0.27
N ALA A 9 -28.80 -0.87 0.28
CA ALA A 9 -27.45 -0.58 -0.19
C ALA A 9 -26.61 -1.87 -0.09
N GLY A 10 -26.59 -2.62 -1.20
CA GLY A 10 -25.90 -3.90 -1.28
C GLY A 10 -24.40 -3.70 -1.06
N LEU A 11 -23.87 -4.37 -0.04
CA LEU A 11 -22.44 -4.64 0.09
C LEU A 11 -21.96 -5.30 -1.21
N LEU A 12 -21.27 -4.53 -2.05
CA LEU A 12 -20.76 -4.99 -3.33
C LEU A 12 -19.64 -6.01 -3.09
N ARG A 13 -20.01 -7.28 -3.30
CA ARG A 13 -19.21 -8.48 -3.61
C ARG A 13 -17.70 -8.38 -3.34
N SER A 14 -17.27 -9.07 -2.29
CA SER A 14 -15.87 -9.40 -1.98
C SER A 14 -15.26 -10.30 -3.05
N TRP A 15 -14.00 -10.04 -3.41
CA TRP A 15 -13.19 -10.91 -4.26
C TRP A 15 -11.98 -11.42 -3.49
N SER A 16 -11.68 -12.71 -3.71
CA SER A 16 -10.60 -13.47 -3.09
C SER A 16 -9.29 -13.25 -3.87
N LEU A 17 -8.21 -12.89 -3.17
CA LEU A 17 -6.85 -13.01 -3.69
C LEU A 17 -6.47 -14.49 -3.68
N GLN A 18 -6.02 -15.02 -4.82
CA GLN A 18 -5.52 -16.39 -4.94
C GLN A 18 -4.39 -16.69 -3.92
N PRO A 19 -4.23 -17.96 -3.49
CA PRO A 19 -3.77 -18.33 -2.14
C PRO A 19 -2.27 -18.17 -1.87
N GLN A 20 -1.52 -17.45 -2.70
CA GLN A 20 -0.06 -17.39 -2.52
C GLN A 20 0.40 -16.21 -1.65
N ASN A 21 -0.40 -15.15 -1.53
CA ASN A 21 -0.08 -14.01 -0.66
C ASN A 21 -1.33 -13.26 -0.18
N CYS A 22 -1.48 -13.13 1.15
CA CYS A 22 -2.55 -12.32 1.73
C CYS A 22 -2.09 -10.87 1.95
N VAL A 23 -3.04 -9.93 1.97
CA VAL A 23 -2.77 -8.56 2.38
C VAL A 23 -2.61 -8.54 3.89
N VAL A 24 -1.45 -8.08 4.36
CA VAL A 24 -1.16 -7.95 5.80
C VAL A 24 -1.31 -6.52 6.30
N GLN A 25 -1.15 -5.53 5.41
CA GLN A 25 -1.36 -4.13 5.75
C GLN A 25 -1.82 -3.32 4.54
N MET A 26 -2.61 -2.28 4.77
CA MET A 26 -2.99 -1.31 3.76
C MET A 26 -3.18 0.08 4.34
N ASP A 27 -2.95 1.11 3.51
CA ASP A 27 -3.23 2.49 3.88
C ASP A 27 -3.64 3.32 2.64
N TYR A 28 -4.57 4.25 2.83
CA TYR A 28 -5.11 5.06 1.74
C TYR A 28 -5.06 6.55 2.05
N SER A 29 -4.44 7.31 1.15
CA SER A 29 -4.47 8.76 1.15
C SER A 29 -5.48 9.24 0.13
N ARG A 30 -6.60 9.79 0.60
CA ARG A 30 -7.61 10.44 -0.26
C ARG A 30 -7.04 11.66 -0.97
N ARG A 31 -6.21 12.45 -0.28
CA ARG A 31 -5.58 13.65 -0.84
C ARG A 31 -4.72 13.33 -2.07
N GLU A 32 -3.95 12.25 -1.99
CA GLU A 32 -3.05 11.82 -3.07
C GLU A 32 -3.69 10.75 -3.98
N GLY A 33 -4.93 10.33 -3.70
CA GLY A 33 -5.60 9.23 -4.40
C GLY A 33 -4.76 7.95 -4.49
N THR A 34 -4.03 7.63 -3.43
CA THR A 34 -2.99 6.57 -3.43
C THR A 34 -3.28 5.53 -2.36
N LEU A 35 -3.24 4.25 -2.74
CA LEU A 35 -3.39 3.10 -1.86
C LEU A 35 -2.05 2.34 -1.79
N GLY A 36 -1.50 2.20 -0.60
CA GLY A 36 -0.40 1.28 -0.32
C GLY A 36 -0.93 -0.06 0.18
N VAL A 37 -0.35 -1.16 -0.28
CA VAL A 37 -0.73 -2.53 0.10
C VAL A 37 0.53 -3.34 0.35
N VAL A 38 0.63 -3.96 1.52
CA VAL A 38 1.70 -4.89 1.87
C VAL A 38 1.16 -6.32 1.85
N PHE A 39 1.91 -7.21 1.22
CA PHE A 39 1.60 -8.62 1.10
C PHE A 39 2.43 -9.47 2.07
N SER A 40 1.94 -10.65 2.41
CA SER A 40 2.60 -11.60 3.32
C SER A 40 3.99 -12.08 2.89
N ASP A 41 4.35 -11.96 1.61
CA ASP A 41 5.71 -12.25 1.13
C ASP A 41 6.70 -11.10 1.37
N GLY A 42 6.24 -9.96 1.87
CA GLY A 42 7.06 -8.78 2.13
C GLY A 42 7.13 -7.77 1.00
N ARG A 43 6.36 -7.96 -0.09
CA ARG A 43 6.26 -6.97 -1.17
C ARG A 43 5.25 -5.87 -0.81
N CYS A 44 5.53 -4.65 -1.25
CA CYS A 44 4.61 -3.52 -1.12
C CYS A 44 4.21 -3.00 -2.51
N ALA A 45 2.92 -2.94 -2.81
CA ALA A 45 2.37 -2.33 -4.01
C ALA A 45 1.80 -0.95 -3.71
N VAL A 46 1.96 -0.04 -4.67
CA VAL A 46 1.32 1.28 -4.65
C VAL A 46 0.37 1.35 -5.83
N LEU A 47 -0.89 1.67 -5.55
CA LEU A 47 -1.96 1.73 -6.53
C LEU A 47 -2.54 3.14 -6.63
N SER A 48 -2.97 3.51 -7.82
CA SER A 48 -3.77 4.72 -8.02
C SER A 48 -5.24 4.40 -7.75
N ALA A 49 -5.87 5.15 -6.85
CA ALA A 49 -7.30 5.10 -6.56
C ALA A 49 -7.88 6.53 -6.44
N PRO A 50 -7.91 7.30 -7.56
CA PRO A 50 -8.29 8.72 -7.55
C PRO A 50 -9.79 8.97 -7.30
N SER A 51 -10.67 8.01 -7.57
CA SER A 51 -12.13 8.12 -7.42
C SER A 51 -12.69 7.39 -6.18
N GLY A 52 -11.84 7.09 -5.19
CA GLY A 52 -12.20 6.33 -3.99
C GLY A 52 -12.05 4.81 -4.16
N LEU A 53 -12.33 4.06 -3.08
CA LEU A 53 -12.12 2.61 -2.98
C LEU A 53 -13.37 1.76 -3.29
N ALA A 54 -14.50 2.38 -3.65
CA ALA A 54 -15.75 1.66 -3.87
C ALA A 54 -15.66 0.73 -5.10
N GLY A 55 -15.80 -0.58 -4.89
CA GLY A 55 -15.75 -1.58 -5.95
C GLY A 55 -14.33 -1.90 -6.46
N LEU A 56 -13.30 -1.66 -5.63
CA LEU A 56 -11.91 -1.90 -5.97
C LEU A 56 -11.57 -3.40 -5.96
N THR A 57 -11.27 -3.97 -7.13
CA THR A 57 -10.64 -5.30 -7.25
C THR A 57 -9.19 -5.10 -7.69
N VAL A 58 -8.24 -5.58 -6.89
CA VAL A 58 -6.81 -5.55 -7.20
C VAL A 58 -6.39 -6.92 -7.73
N ASP A 59 -6.21 -7.03 -9.04
CA ASP A 59 -5.61 -8.21 -9.66
C ASP A 59 -4.08 -8.07 -9.62
N VAL A 60 -3.44 -8.83 -8.73
CA VAL A 60 -1.96 -8.97 -8.70
C VAL A 60 -1.55 -10.00 -9.74
N GLY A 61 -1.80 -9.70 -11.02
CA GLY A 61 -1.49 -10.58 -12.15
C GLY A 61 -1.00 -9.79 -13.36
N VAL A 62 0.10 -10.24 -13.97
CA VAL A 62 0.65 -9.62 -15.19
C VAL A 62 -0.22 -10.05 -16.38
N GLY A 63 -1.17 -9.18 -16.75
CA GLY A 63 -1.81 -9.13 -18.07
C GLY A 63 -2.99 -10.09 -18.32
N ALA A 64 -4.14 -9.51 -18.67
CA ALA A 64 -4.92 -9.85 -19.87
C ALA A 64 -6.12 -8.88 -19.96
N GLY A 65 -6.32 -8.31 -21.15
CA GLY A 65 -7.26 -7.22 -21.40
C GLY A 65 -8.72 -7.54 -21.08
N GLY A 66 -9.48 -6.47 -20.77
CA GLY A 66 -10.93 -6.52 -20.75
C GLY A 66 -11.58 -5.44 -19.89
N ALA A 67 -12.33 -4.55 -20.55
CA ALA A 67 -13.28 -3.56 -20.01
C ALA A 67 -12.73 -2.26 -19.35
N LYS A 68 -13.14 -1.14 -19.96
CA LYS A 68 -12.98 0.26 -19.54
C LYS A 68 -13.79 0.60 -18.27
N ARG A 69 -13.50 -0.07 -17.15
CA ARG A 69 -13.71 0.53 -15.81
C ARG A 69 -12.36 1.02 -15.33
N ALA A 70 -12.30 2.12 -14.61
CA ALA A 70 -11.07 2.61 -13.99
C ALA A 70 -10.60 1.59 -12.95
N ARG A 71 -9.91 0.55 -13.40
CA ARG A 71 -9.32 -0.48 -12.55
C ARG A 71 -8.11 0.17 -11.87
N PRO A 72 -7.90 -0.06 -10.57
CA PRO A 72 -6.64 0.30 -9.94
C PRO A 72 -5.51 -0.45 -10.64
N ALA A 73 -4.66 0.28 -11.33
CA ALA A 73 -3.41 -0.26 -11.80
C ALA A 73 -2.39 -0.15 -10.66
N VAL A 74 -1.65 -1.24 -10.42
CA VAL A 74 -0.40 -1.15 -9.68
C VAL A 74 0.48 -0.15 -10.44
N ARG A 75 0.78 0.97 -9.80
CA ARG A 75 1.68 1.98 -10.35
C ARG A 75 3.11 1.59 -10.09
N HIS A 76 3.39 1.12 -8.89
CA HIS A 76 4.73 0.83 -8.44
C HIS A 76 4.77 -0.37 -7.50
N TRP A 77 5.88 -1.10 -7.58
CA TRP A 77 6.31 -2.03 -6.55
C TRP A 77 7.43 -1.36 -5.75
N LEU A 78 7.26 -1.31 -4.44
CA LEU A 78 8.30 -0.88 -3.52
C LEU A 78 9.00 -2.12 -2.99
N VAL A 79 10.32 -2.05 -2.95
CA VAL A 79 11.19 -3.09 -2.40
C VAL A 79 12.00 -2.44 -1.28
N PRO A 80 12.13 -3.08 -0.11
CA PRO A 80 13.02 -2.59 0.93
C PRO A 80 14.43 -2.30 0.40
N ALA A 81 15.07 -1.25 0.92
CA ALA A 81 16.42 -0.89 0.51
C ALA A 81 17.44 -2.01 0.82
N SER A 82 17.22 -2.71 1.94
CA SER A 82 17.98 -3.92 2.30
C SER A 82 17.36 -5.18 1.69
N PRO A 83 18.08 -5.95 0.86
CA PRO A 83 17.56 -7.18 0.24
C PRO A 83 17.18 -8.29 1.22
N ALA A 84 17.75 -8.27 2.43
CA ALA A 84 17.42 -9.25 3.48
C ALA A 84 16.10 -8.92 4.20
N ASN A 85 15.52 -7.76 3.92
CA ASN A 85 14.39 -7.23 4.66
C ASN A 85 13.07 -7.41 3.90
N LYS A 86 11.95 -7.33 4.62
CA LYS A 86 10.59 -7.46 4.09
C LYS A 86 9.73 -6.33 4.60
N ALA A 87 8.87 -5.79 3.73
CA ALA A 87 7.87 -4.83 4.16
C ALA A 87 6.83 -5.52 5.04
N CYS A 88 6.44 -4.86 6.12
CA CYS A 88 5.32 -5.27 6.98
C CYS A 88 4.31 -4.13 7.19
N PHE A 89 4.73 -2.89 6.96
CA PHE A 89 3.90 -1.72 7.17
C PHE A 89 3.96 -0.74 6.00
N VAL A 90 2.87 -0.02 5.74
CA VAL A 90 2.86 1.08 4.79
C VAL A 90 2.03 2.24 5.33
N ARG A 91 2.52 3.46 5.13
CA ARG A 91 1.78 4.69 5.39
C ARG A 91 1.93 5.65 4.22
N THR A 92 0.81 6.03 3.64
CA THR A 92 0.68 6.96 2.53
C THR A 92 0.38 8.39 3.03
N GLY A 93 0.44 9.36 2.13
CA GLY A 93 0.01 10.74 2.43
C GLY A 93 1.07 11.61 3.10
N GLY A 94 2.35 11.23 3.05
CA GLY A 94 3.44 12.10 3.46
C GLY A 94 3.61 13.29 2.53
N ALA A 95 4.15 14.39 3.04
CA ALA A 95 4.37 15.61 2.28
C ALA A 95 5.16 15.35 0.97
N GLY A 96 4.77 16.02 -0.11
CA GLY A 96 5.41 15.88 -1.42
C GLY A 96 5.27 14.48 -2.04
N SER A 97 4.10 13.85 -1.86
CA SER A 97 3.77 12.51 -2.34
C SER A 97 4.75 11.45 -1.83
N THR A 98 5.05 11.51 -0.53
CA THR A 98 5.95 10.57 0.14
C THR A 98 5.15 9.41 0.74
N ILE A 99 5.69 8.20 0.62
CA ILE A 99 5.21 6.99 1.28
C ILE A 99 6.30 6.52 2.26
N ALA A 100 5.88 6.09 3.44
CA ALA A 100 6.72 5.37 4.37
C ALA A 100 6.39 3.88 4.32
N MET A 101 7.42 3.06 4.26
CA MET A 101 7.33 1.60 4.28
C MET A 101 8.09 1.10 5.49
N GLY A 102 7.39 0.49 6.45
CA GLY A 102 7.99 -0.13 7.61
C GLY A 102 8.38 -1.57 7.31
N CYS A 103 9.52 -1.98 7.86
CA CYS A 103 10.10 -3.28 7.59
C CYS A 103 10.17 -4.17 8.84
N LEU A 104 10.33 -5.47 8.63
CA LEU A 104 10.44 -6.45 9.73
C LEU A 104 11.67 -6.22 10.62
N SER A 105 12.71 -5.55 10.11
CA SER A 105 13.87 -5.16 10.90
C SER A 105 13.63 -4.00 11.87
N GLY A 106 12.49 -3.30 11.78
CA GLY A 106 12.25 -2.06 12.50
C GLY A 106 12.71 -0.79 11.75
N GLU A 107 13.33 -0.95 10.58
CA GLU A 107 13.66 0.17 9.69
C GLU A 107 12.43 0.69 8.94
N VAL A 108 12.49 1.96 8.54
CA VAL A 108 11.47 2.63 7.74
C VAL A 108 12.11 3.25 6.51
N ASP A 109 11.74 2.75 5.34
CA ASP A 109 12.14 3.34 4.06
C ASP A 109 11.13 4.40 3.61
N LEU A 110 11.64 5.57 3.24
CA LEU A 110 10.84 6.64 2.66
C LEU A 110 11.02 6.67 1.15
N PHE A 111 9.91 6.68 0.41
CA PHE A 111 9.89 6.80 -1.04
C PHE A 111 9.14 8.04 -1.47
N ARG A 112 9.70 8.77 -2.43
CA ARG A 112 8.98 9.84 -3.13
C ARG A 112 8.39 9.30 -4.41
N LEU A 113 7.07 9.49 -4.56
CA LEU A 113 6.34 9.14 -5.76
C LEU A 113 6.27 10.33 -6.71
N ARG A 114 6.42 10.07 -8.00
CA ARG A 114 6.20 11.06 -9.07
C ARG A 114 5.40 10.41 -10.18
N ALA A 115 4.43 11.14 -10.72
CA ALA A 115 3.64 10.66 -11.83
C ALA A 115 4.55 10.31 -13.03
N GLY A 116 4.41 9.09 -13.55
CA GLY A 116 5.16 8.63 -14.73
C GLY A 116 6.64 8.34 -14.48
N SER A 117 7.11 8.32 -13.23
CA SER A 117 8.51 7.99 -12.89
C SER A 117 8.57 6.83 -11.91
N ALA A 118 9.69 6.11 -11.90
CA ALA A 118 9.95 5.12 -10.86
C ALA A 118 9.95 5.77 -9.46
N PRO A 119 9.54 5.04 -8.41
CA PRO A 119 9.69 5.51 -7.04
C PRO A 119 11.14 5.80 -6.73
N ARG A 120 11.40 6.93 -6.09
CA ARG A 120 12.74 7.27 -5.62
C ARG A 120 12.83 6.98 -4.13
N HIS A 121 13.72 6.06 -3.73
CA HIS A 121 14.13 5.94 -2.33
C HIS A 121 14.79 7.24 -1.88
N VAL A 122 14.36 7.75 -0.73
CA VAL A 122 14.80 9.02 -0.16
C VAL A 122 15.80 8.77 0.96
N ILE A 123 15.41 7.94 1.93
CA ILE A 123 16.19 7.62 3.12
C ILE A 123 15.64 6.36 3.79
N THR A 124 16.51 5.65 4.49
CA THR A 124 16.15 4.61 5.46
C THR A 124 16.34 5.21 6.85
N LEU A 125 15.29 5.16 7.66
CA LEU A 125 15.33 5.57 9.06
C LEU A 125 15.39 4.31 9.92
N GLY A 126 16.31 4.27 10.87
CA GLY A 126 16.41 3.17 11.84
C GLY A 126 16.59 3.71 13.25
N LEU A 127 16.27 2.90 14.25
CA LEU A 127 16.53 3.26 15.65
C LEU A 127 18.02 3.19 16.01
N ALA A 128 18.85 2.66 15.11
CA ALA A 128 20.31 2.66 15.23
C ALA A 128 20.89 4.07 15.37
N ASP A 129 20.32 5.04 14.66
CA ASP A 129 20.70 6.46 14.77
C ASP A 129 20.39 7.04 16.16
N TRP A 130 19.54 6.34 16.95
CA TRP A 130 19.20 6.67 18.33
C TRP A 130 19.83 5.70 19.34
N GLY A 131 20.84 4.93 18.91
CA GLY A 131 21.61 4.03 19.78
C GLY A 131 20.93 2.69 20.09
N VAL A 132 19.83 2.36 19.44
CA VAL A 132 19.14 1.06 19.59
C VAL A 132 19.74 0.06 18.61
N ARG A 133 20.11 -1.12 19.08
CA ARG A 133 20.70 -2.14 18.20
C ARG A 133 19.63 -2.72 17.28
N PRO A 134 19.96 -3.04 16.02
CA PRO A 134 19.03 -3.72 15.11
C PRO A 134 18.48 -5.06 15.62
N SER A 135 19.19 -5.74 16.54
CA SER A 135 18.70 -6.95 17.20
C SER A 135 17.56 -6.70 18.17
N ASP A 136 17.49 -5.47 18.68
CA ASP A 136 16.55 -5.06 19.72
C ASP A 136 15.34 -4.34 19.08
N THR A 137 15.43 -4.05 17.77
CA THR A 137 14.33 -3.51 16.98
C THR A 137 13.48 -4.65 16.43
N GLY A 138 12.22 -4.68 16.83
CA GLY A 138 11.21 -5.57 16.26
C GLY A 138 10.61 -5.01 14.97
N GLU A 139 9.62 -5.70 14.42
CA GLU A 139 8.88 -5.23 13.25
C GLU A 139 8.23 -3.86 13.48
N VAL A 140 8.15 -3.05 12.42
CA VAL A 140 7.41 -1.78 12.48
C VAL A 140 5.92 -2.06 12.60
N SER A 141 5.36 -1.80 13.77
CA SER A 141 3.94 -2.04 14.07
C SER A 141 3.04 -0.83 13.88
N ALA A 142 3.60 0.38 13.81
CA ALA A 142 2.84 1.62 13.62
C ALA A 142 3.71 2.73 13.00
N LEU A 143 3.10 3.49 12.07
CA LEU A 143 3.65 4.73 11.52
C LEU A 143 2.55 5.78 11.41
N ALA A 144 2.91 7.03 11.69
CA ALA A 144 2.05 8.20 11.50
C ALA A 144 2.88 9.38 10.96
N TRP A 145 2.26 10.18 10.11
CA TRP A 145 2.82 11.46 9.69
C TRP A 145 2.44 12.52 10.72
N ALA A 146 3.42 13.33 11.14
CA ALA A 146 3.20 14.54 11.91
C ALA A 146 3.14 15.77 10.97
N PRO A 147 2.41 16.84 11.34
CA PRO A 147 2.32 18.09 10.57
C PRO A 147 3.66 18.78 10.31
#